data_AF-A0A424KRZ4-F1
#
_entry.id   AF-A0A424KRZ4-F1
#
_cell.length_a   1.000
_cell.length_b   1.000
_cell.length_c   1.000
_cell.angle_alpha   90.00
_cell.angle_beta   90.00
_cell.angle_gamma   90.00
#
_symmetry.space_group_name_H-M   'P 1'
#
loop_
_entity.id
_entity.type
_entity.pdbx_description
1 polymer ?
#
loop_
_entity_poly.entity_id
_entity_poly.type
_entity_poly.pdbx_seq_one_letter_code
_entity_poly.pdbx_strand_id
1 'polypeptide(L)'
;MSEPDENGRSGKPKVVICPYCGKAQVAAATCAACAGEFSPLSRQSTQNEMGPWFVRDENQPFRPGIAYERLLVMIDEGRVTRYTILRGPTTGQLWTVARRVPCVSHHLGDCHACNAKIDPHLTACPKCGVRFGAWLDRNHLGLPEIRPMPWDPDGIEAD
;
A
#
# COMPACT_ATOMS: atom_id res chain seq x y z
N MET A 1 28.31 33.98 40.29
CA MET A 1 28.19 33.98 38.82
C MET A 1 27.79 32.59 38.38
N SER A 2 26.47 32.38 38.32
CA SER A 2 25.82 31.27 37.64
C SER A 2 24.51 31.87 37.14
N GLU A 3 24.38 32.10 35.84
CA GLU A 3 23.13 32.59 35.27
C GLU A 3 22.12 31.43 35.21
N PRO A 4 20.88 31.62 35.66
CA PRO A 4 19.82 30.64 35.49
C PRO A 4 19.13 30.82 34.13
N ASP A 5 19.01 29.73 33.36
CA ASP A 5 18.18 29.68 32.16
C ASP A 5 16.68 29.81 32.54
N GLU A 6 16.06 30.89 32.08
CA GLU A 6 14.71 31.34 32.44
C GLU A 6 13.58 30.64 31.66
N ASN A 7 13.66 29.33 31.42
CA ASN A 7 12.51 28.57 30.93
C ASN A 7 12.60 27.06 31.23
N GLY A 8 12.50 26.74 32.52
CA GLY A 8 12.43 25.38 33.05
C GLY A 8 11.13 24.65 32.68
N ARG A 9 11.03 24.16 31.43
CA ARG A 9 10.05 23.12 31.07
C ARG A 9 10.78 21.81 30.79
N SER A 10 11.18 21.12 31.86
CA SER A 10 11.53 19.69 31.80
C SER A 10 10.24 18.88 31.59
N GLY A 11 9.70 18.98 30.37
CA GLY A 11 8.56 18.19 29.94
C GLY A 11 9.03 16.78 29.61
N LYS A 12 8.40 15.77 30.22
CA LYS A 12 8.61 14.37 29.83
C LYS A 12 8.53 14.25 28.29
N PRO A 13 9.45 13.51 27.64
CA PRO A 13 9.44 13.39 26.19
C PRO A 13 8.09 12.86 25.73
N LYS A 14 7.45 13.59 24.80
CA LYS A 14 6.18 13.17 24.22
C LYS A 14 6.43 11.93 23.36
N VAL A 15 5.73 10.84 23.66
CA VAL A 15 5.75 9.62 22.85
C VAL A 15 4.70 9.73 21.76
N VAL A 16 5.06 9.36 20.53
CA VAL A 16 4.16 9.28 19.37
C VAL A 16 4.23 7.87 18.78
N ILE A 17 3.12 7.44 18.16
CA ILE A 17 3.05 6.17 17.42
C ILE A 17 3.08 6.47 15.92
N CYS A 18 3.96 5.80 15.18
CA CYS A 18 3.98 5.87 13.73
C CYS A 18 2.65 5.30 13.17
N PRO A 19 1.87 6.07 12.39
CA PRO A 19 0.60 5.59 11.83
C PRO A 19 0.77 4.51 10.75
N TYR A 20 1.99 4.31 10.25
CA TYR A 20 2.28 3.40 9.13
C TYR A 20 2.80 2.04 9.58
N CYS A 21 3.58 1.97 10.66
CA CYS A 21 4.18 0.70 11.11
C CYS A 21 3.99 0.42 12.61
N GLY A 22 3.30 1.30 13.34
CA GLY A 22 3.01 1.12 14.77
C GLY A 22 4.20 1.33 15.72
N LYS A 23 5.37 1.73 15.22
CA LYS A 23 6.53 2.00 16.09
C LYS A 23 6.24 3.14 17.06
N ALA A 24 6.37 2.88 18.36
CA ALA A 24 6.42 3.91 19.39
C ALA A 24 7.81 4.55 19.44
N GLN A 25 7.85 5.89 19.49
CA GLN A 25 9.09 6.66 19.53
C GLN A 25 8.91 8.02 20.20
N VAL A 26 10.01 8.70 20.50
CA VAL A 26 9.98 10.11 20.88
C VAL A 26 9.46 10.94 19.70
N ALA A 27 8.70 12.00 20.00
CA ALA A 27 8.16 12.91 19.00
C ALA A 27 9.24 13.38 18.01
N ALA A 28 8.99 13.13 16.72
CA ALA A 28 9.84 13.50 15.60
C ALA A 28 8.96 13.74 14.36
N ALA A 29 9.54 14.26 13.28
CA ALA A 29 8.82 14.46 12.01
C ALA A 29 8.68 13.15 11.20
N THR A 30 9.56 12.17 11.40
CA THR A 30 9.62 10.92 10.66
C THR A 30 9.74 9.71 11.58
N CYS A 31 9.33 8.54 11.08
CA CYS A 31 9.46 7.28 11.80
C CYS A 31 10.91 6.77 11.78
N ALA A 32 11.47 6.45 12.96
CA ALA A 32 12.80 5.89 13.07
C ALA A 32 12.93 4.46 12.51
N ALA A 33 11.81 3.75 12.32
CA ALA A 33 11.81 2.36 11.84
C ALA A 33 11.49 2.22 10.34
N CYS A 34 10.58 3.05 9.81
CA CYS A 34 10.12 2.91 8.42
C CYS A 34 10.31 4.18 7.57
N ALA A 35 10.96 5.21 8.12
CA ALA A 35 11.19 6.51 7.51
C ALA A 35 9.93 7.28 7.06
N GLY A 36 8.73 6.83 7.43
CA GLY A 36 7.49 7.49 7.04
C GLY A 36 7.33 8.87 7.68
N GLU A 37 6.96 9.87 6.89
CA GLU A 37 6.78 11.26 7.30
C GLU A 37 5.41 11.47 7.97
N PHE A 38 5.35 12.23 9.06
CA PHE A 38 4.11 12.39 9.83
C PHE A 38 3.23 13.56 9.39
N SER A 39 3.56 14.23 8.29
CA SER A 39 2.79 15.36 7.76
C SER A 39 1.38 14.95 7.30
N PRO A 40 0.39 15.88 7.32
CA PRO A 40 -0.97 15.59 6.84
C PRO A 40 -1.00 15.08 5.40
N LEU A 41 -0.17 15.63 4.52
CA LEU A 41 -0.09 15.21 3.11
C LEU A 41 0.44 13.77 2.98
N SER A 42 1.49 13.40 3.74
CA SER A 42 1.98 12.02 3.72
C SER A 42 0.93 11.03 4.21
N ARG A 43 0.12 11.42 5.21
CA ARG A 43 -0.97 10.56 5.71
C ARG A 43 -2.09 10.41 4.69
N GLN A 44 -2.50 11.51 4.06
CA GLN A 44 -3.53 11.50 3.02
C GLN A 44 -3.11 10.65 1.83
N SER A 45 -1.89 10.85 1.32
CA SER A 45 -1.34 10.02 0.24
C SER A 45 -1.36 8.54 0.60
N THR A 46 -0.90 8.19 1.80
CA THR A 46 -0.95 6.79 2.27
C THR A 46 -2.40 6.28 2.33
N GLN A 47 -3.34 7.05 2.88
CA GLN A 47 -4.75 6.66 2.98
C GLN A 47 -5.42 6.49 1.61
N ASN A 48 -5.05 7.31 0.61
CA ASN A 48 -5.52 7.16 -0.76
C ASN A 48 -5.05 5.83 -1.35
N GLU A 49 -3.78 5.46 -1.11
CA GLU A 49 -3.20 4.20 -1.56
C GLU A 49 -3.63 2.98 -0.74
N MET A 50 -4.23 3.16 0.44
CA MET A 50 -4.62 2.04 1.31
C MET A 50 -5.68 1.15 0.67
N GLY A 51 -5.56 -0.15 0.94
CA GLY A 51 -6.52 -1.14 0.47
C GLY A 51 -6.26 -2.55 1.03
N PRO A 52 -7.00 -3.56 0.55
CA PRO A 52 -7.03 -4.88 1.17
C PRO A 52 -5.90 -5.80 0.72
N TRP A 53 -4.98 -5.33 -0.13
CA TRP A 53 -3.88 -6.11 -0.66
C TRP A 53 -2.61 -5.91 0.15
N PHE A 54 -1.86 -6.97 0.38
CA PHE A 54 -0.57 -6.87 1.08
C PHE A 54 0.52 -7.53 0.25
N VAL A 55 1.64 -6.81 0.11
CA VAL A 55 2.90 -7.35 -0.38
C VAL A 55 3.71 -7.80 0.82
N ARG A 56 4.24 -9.03 0.81
CA ARG A 56 5.09 -9.50 1.90
C ARG A 56 6.45 -8.79 1.83
N ASP A 57 6.70 -7.92 2.80
CA ASP A 57 7.98 -7.25 3.00
C ASP A 57 8.45 -7.49 4.45
N GLU A 58 9.53 -8.24 4.61
CA GLU A 58 10.10 -8.55 5.94
C GLU A 58 10.75 -7.33 6.60
N ASN A 59 11.16 -6.34 5.81
CA ASN A 59 11.74 -5.10 6.34
C ASN A 59 10.65 -4.17 6.85
N GLN A 60 9.42 -4.32 6.34
CA GLN A 60 8.29 -3.43 6.64
C GLN A 60 6.99 -4.23 6.88
N PRO A 61 6.98 -5.19 7.83
CA PRO A 61 5.92 -6.18 7.95
C PRO A 61 4.59 -5.62 8.47
N PHE A 62 4.62 -4.43 9.06
CA PHE A 62 3.47 -3.77 9.68
C PHE A 62 2.87 -2.67 8.83
N ARG A 63 3.33 -2.49 7.58
CA ARG A 63 2.76 -1.48 6.69
C ARG A 63 1.28 -1.76 6.42
N PRO A 64 0.46 -0.72 6.23
CA PRO A 64 -0.90 -0.90 5.78
C PRO A 64 -0.93 -1.59 4.41
N GLY A 65 -2.04 -2.26 4.13
CA GLY A 65 -2.28 -2.80 2.80
C GLY A 65 -2.50 -1.70 1.76
N ILE A 66 -2.45 -2.07 0.49
CA ILE A 66 -2.58 -1.18 -0.66
C ILE A 66 -3.85 -1.48 -1.47
N ALA A 67 -4.34 -0.49 -2.20
CA ALA A 67 -5.43 -0.59 -3.16
C ALA A 67 -5.02 -1.44 -4.36
N TYR A 68 -6.00 -2.00 -5.06
CA TYR A 68 -5.75 -2.83 -6.23
C TYR A 68 -5.08 -2.05 -7.35
N GLU A 69 -5.51 -0.80 -7.55
CA GLU A 69 -4.96 0.14 -8.52
C GLU A 69 -3.48 0.40 -8.25
N ARG A 70 -3.11 0.64 -6.98
CA ARG A 70 -1.70 0.82 -6.61
C ARG A 70 -0.89 -0.46 -6.83
N LEU A 71 -1.47 -1.63 -6.56
CA LEU A 71 -0.84 -2.91 -6.88
C LEU A 71 -0.56 -3.05 -8.40
N LEU A 72 -1.48 -2.62 -9.27
CA LEU A 72 -1.25 -2.62 -10.72
C LEU A 72 -0.12 -1.67 -11.14
N VAL A 73 -0.08 -0.47 -10.58
CA VAL A 73 1.05 0.47 -10.82
C VAL A 73 2.37 -0.15 -10.38
N MET A 74 2.42 -0.85 -9.24
CA MET A 74 3.64 -1.55 -8.80
C MET A 74 4.05 -2.72 -9.71
N ILE A 75 3.10 -3.34 -10.42
CA ILE A 75 3.39 -4.36 -11.43
C ILE A 75 4.02 -3.72 -12.66
N ASP A 76 3.47 -2.60 -13.13
CA ASP A 76 4.00 -1.82 -14.26
C ASP A 76 5.40 -1.26 -13.97
N GLU A 77 5.62 -0.76 -12.75
CA GLU A 77 6.93 -0.34 -12.23
C GLU A 77 7.93 -1.53 -12.04
N GLY A 78 7.49 -2.78 -12.22
CA GLY A 78 8.32 -3.97 -12.03
C GLY A 78 8.65 -4.32 -10.57
N ARG A 79 8.08 -3.61 -9.59
CA ARG A 79 8.27 -3.85 -8.15
C ARG A 79 7.51 -5.08 -7.65
N VAL A 80 6.40 -5.41 -8.30
CA VAL A 80 5.67 -6.66 -8.11
C VAL A 80 5.91 -7.54 -9.32
N THR A 81 6.53 -8.68 -9.08
CA THR A 81 6.84 -9.67 -10.11
C THR A 81 5.96 -10.90 -9.93
N ARG A 82 6.01 -11.81 -10.90
CA ARG A 82 5.33 -13.12 -10.84
C ARG A 82 5.71 -13.97 -9.62
N TYR A 83 6.85 -13.69 -8.97
CA TYR A 83 7.35 -14.41 -7.79
C TYR A 83 7.12 -13.66 -6.47
N THR A 84 6.61 -12.43 -6.53
CA THR A 84 6.28 -11.66 -5.33
C THR A 84 5.20 -12.40 -4.52
N ILE A 85 5.35 -12.40 -3.20
CA ILE A 85 4.38 -13.01 -2.28
C ILE A 85 3.34 -11.96 -1.90
N LEU A 86 2.08 -12.26 -2.15
CA LEU A 86 0.93 -11.39 -1.96
C LEU A 86 -0.15 -12.08 -1.12
N ARG A 87 -1.03 -11.29 -0.51
CA ARG A 87 -2.36 -11.74 -0.08
C ARG A 87 -3.38 -10.64 -0.37
N GLY A 88 -4.64 -11.03 -0.46
CA GLY A 88 -5.74 -10.09 -0.60
C GLY A 88 -7.10 -10.80 -0.67
N PRO A 89 -8.13 -10.09 -1.12
CA PRO A 89 -9.50 -10.60 -1.14
C PRO A 89 -9.66 -11.90 -1.94
N THR A 90 -9.02 -12.01 -3.11
CA THR A 90 -9.12 -13.21 -3.96
C THR A 90 -8.25 -14.38 -3.51
N THR A 91 -7.44 -14.19 -2.46
CA THR A 91 -6.62 -15.26 -1.86
C THR A 91 -7.20 -15.77 -0.54
N GLY A 92 -8.40 -15.30 -0.14
CA GLY A 92 -8.96 -15.56 1.18
C GLY A 92 -8.08 -15.02 2.30
N GLN A 93 -7.33 -13.92 2.03
CA GLN A 93 -6.33 -13.35 2.93
C GLN A 93 -5.14 -14.27 3.29
N LEU A 94 -4.97 -15.40 2.57
CA LEU A 94 -3.80 -16.26 2.70
C LEU A 94 -2.66 -15.77 1.79
N TRP A 95 -1.42 -15.97 2.25
CA TRP A 95 -0.22 -15.67 1.48
C TRP A 95 -0.05 -16.66 0.33
N THR A 96 0.22 -16.13 -0.86
CA THR A 96 0.50 -16.93 -2.06
C THR A 96 1.41 -16.17 -3.01
N VAL A 97 1.90 -16.85 -4.04
CA VAL A 97 2.74 -16.26 -5.08
C VAL A 97 1.88 -15.55 -6.13
N ALA A 98 2.29 -14.35 -6.57
CA ALA A 98 1.49 -13.47 -7.43
C ALA A 98 0.99 -14.13 -8.72
N ARG A 99 1.79 -15.01 -9.35
CA ARG A 99 1.36 -15.77 -10.54
C ARG A 99 0.17 -16.72 -10.34
N ARG A 100 -0.25 -16.96 -9.09
CA ARG A 100 -1.40 -17.81 -8.73
C ARG A 100 -2.57 -17.02 -8.14
N VAL A 101 -2.43 -15.70 -8.02
CA VAL A 101 -3.47 -14.85 -7.43
C VAL A 101 -4.52 -14.54 -8.51
N PRO A 102 -5.80 -14.93 -8.32
CA PRO A 102 -6.87 -14.49 -9.21
C PRO A 102 -6.93 -12.95 -9.22
N CYS A 103 -7.37 -12.36 -10.34
CA CYS A 103 -7.26 -10.93 -10.69
C CYS A 103 -5.85 -10.36 -10.86
N VAL A 104 -4.82 -10.83 -10.17
CA VAL A 104 -3.46 -10.26 -10.30
C VAL A 104 -2.61 -10.98 -11.36
N SER A 105 -2.70 -12.31 -11.45
CA SER A 105 -1.74 -13.12 -12.21
C SER A 105 -1.66 -12.76 -13.71
N HIS A 106 -2.79 -12.37 -14.31
CA HIS A 106 -2.86 -12.10 -15.74
C HIS A 106 -2.06 -10.87 -16.14
N HIS A 107 -2.02 -9.83 -15.30
CA HIS A 107 -1.13 -8.68 -15.45
C HIS A 107 0.36 -9.08 -15.44
N LEU A 108 0.69 -10.23 -14.85
CA LEU A 108 2.04 -10.80 -14.80
C LEU A 108 2.31 -11.84 -15.91
N GLY A 109 1.39 -11.96 -16.88
CA GLY A 109 1.48 -12.86 -18.01
C GLY A 109 1.28 -14.35 -17.66
N ASP A 110 0.61 -14.65 -16.55
CA ASP A 110 0.32 -16.01 -16.09
C ASP A 110 -1.19 -16.21 -15.83
N CYS A 111 -1.74 -17.32 -16.27
CA CYS A 111 -3.09 -17.75 -15.85
C CYS A 111 -3.05 -18.32 -14.43
N HIS A 112 -3.82 -17.76 -13.48
CA HIS A 112 -3.86 -18.22 -12.09
C HIS A 112 -4.31 -19.68 -11.94
N ALA A 113 -5.15 -20.18 -12.85
CA ALA A 113 -5.72 -21.53 -12.76
C ALA A 113 -4.81 -22.62 -13.35
N CYS A 114 -4.26 -22.40 -14.55
CA CYS A 114 -3.49 -23.43 -15.26
C CYS A 114 -2.00 -23.10 -15.47
N ASN A 115 -1.53 -21.94 -15.00
CA ASN A 115 -0.16 -21.41 -15.17
C ASN A 115 0.29 -21.26 -16.65
N ALA A 116 -0.64 -21.24 -17.61
CA ALA A 116 -0.30 -20.93 -18.99
C ALA A 116 0.23 -19.50 -19.11
N LYS A 117 1.21 -19.30 -19.99
CA LYS A 117 1.62 -17.97 -20.43
C LYS A 117 0.55 -17.35 -21.30
N ILE A 118 0.20 -16.11 -20.98
CA ILE A 118 -0.91 -15.38 -21.60
C ILE A 118 -0.52 -13.92 -21.83
N ASP A 119 -1.21 -13.28 -22.75
CA ASP A 119 -1.20 -11.85 -22.90
C ASP A 119 -1.99 -11.18 -21.74
N PRO A 120 -1.44 -10.16 -21.07
CA PRO A 120 -2.09 -9.44 -19.97
C PRO A 120 -3.44 -8.79 -20.29
N HIS A 121 -3.74 -8.49 -21.55
CA HIS A 121 -4.97 -7.80 -21.97
C HIS A 121 -6.14 -8.73 -22.28
N LEU A 122 -5.95 -10.05 -22.18
CA LEU A 122 -7.03 -11.00 -22.40
C LEU A 122 -8.10 -10.89 -21.32
N THR A 123 -9.35 -11.22 -21.67
CA THR A 123 -10.47 -11.29 -20.73
C THR A 123 -10.67 -12.69 -20.15
N ALA A 124 -10.06 -13.71 -20.77
CA ALA A 124 -10.08 -15.10 -20.32
C ALA A 124 -8.84 -15.86 -20.82
N CYS A 125 -8.50 -16.96 -20.13
CA CYS A 125 -7.40 -17.82 -20.53
C CYS A 125 -7.79 -18.66 -21.77
N PRO A 126 -7.01 -18.63 -22.87
CA PRO A 126 -7.32 -19.41 -24.06
C PRO A 126 -7.14 -20.91 -23.85
N LYS A 127 -6.38 -21.33 -22.82
CA LYS A 127 -6.11 -22.75 -22.53
C LYS A 127 -7.16 -23.41 -21.64
N CYS A 128 -7.64 -22.73 -20.60
CA CYS A 128 -8.55 -23.32 -19.62
C CYS A 128 -9.88 -22.58 -19.47
N GLY A 129 -10.09 -21.48 -20.20
CA GLY A 129 -11.36 -20.74 -20.22
C GLY A 129 -11.66 -19.90 -18.99
N VAL A 130 -10.79 -19.90 -17.96
CA VAL A 130 -11.03 -19.08 -16.75
C VAL A 130 -11.04 -17.60 -17.13
N ARG A 131 -12.02 -16.85 -16.63
CA ARG A 131 -12.13 -15.42 -16.87
C ARG A 131 -11.20 -14.65 -15.96
N PHE A 132 -10.68 -13.53 -16.46
CA PHE A 132 -9.97 -12.55 -15.67
C PHE A 132 -10.92 -11.40 -15.34
N GLY A 133 -10.72 -10.80 -14.18
CA GLY A 133 -11.51 -9.68 -13.69
C GLY A 133 -10.70 -8.88 -12.69
N ALA A 134 -11.13 -7.65 -12.39
CA ALA A 134 -10.51 -6.80 -11.39
C ALA A 134 -11.21 -6.93 -10.03
N TRP A 135 -10.51 -6.60 -8.95
CA TRP A 135 -11.12 -6.43 -7.64
C TRP A 135 -10.98 -4.97 -7.18
N LEU A 136 -12.00 -4.17 -7.46
CA LEU A 136 -12.01 -2.72 -7.25
C LEU A 136 -12.65 -2.30 -5.91
N ASP A 137 -13.06 -3.25 -5.08
CA ASP A 137 -13.75 -2.96 -3.83
C ASP A 137 -12.75 -2.57 -2.72
N ARG A 138 -12.46 -1.26 -2.66
CA ARG A 138 -11.67 -0.59 -1.61
C ARG A 138 -12.51 -0.27 -0.37
N ASN A 139 -13.81 -0.05 -0.53
CA ASN A 139 -14.65 0.66 0.44
C ASN A 139 -15.06 -0.19 1.65
N HIS A 140 -14.98 -1.51 1.57
CA HIS A 140 -15.26 -2.40 2.71
C HIS A 140 -14.22 -2.35 3.85
N LEU A 141 -13.17 -1.53 3.74
CA LEU A 141 -12.20 -1.27 4.82
C LEU A 141 -12.50 -0.03 5.68
N GLY A 142 -13.59 0.71 5.40
CA GLY A 142 -13.91 1.94 6.12
C GLY A 142 -12.94 3.09 5.84
N LEU A 143 -12.25 3.06 4.68
CA LEU A 143 -11.34 4.12 4.24
C LEU A 143 -12.13 5.32 3.70
N PRO A 144 -11.65 6.57 3.92
CA PRO A 144 -12.27 7.75 3.31
C PRO A 144 -12.16 7.69 1.79
N GLU A 145 -13.01 8.46 1.09
CA GLU A 145 -12.89 8.68 -0.35
C GLU A 145 -11.47 9.15 -0.72
N ILE A 146 -11.01 8.73 -1.90
CA ILE A 146 -9.73 9.17 -2.44
C ILE A 146 -9.82 10.68 -2.65
N ARG A 147 -8.86 11.42 -2.11
CA ARG A 147 -8.76 12.87 -2.28
C ARG A 147 -7.54 13.21 -3.13
N PRO A 148 -7.67 13.95 -4.24
CA PRO A 148 -6.53 14.34 -5.06
C PRO A 148 -5.42 15.00 -4.25
N MET A 149 -4.17 14.69 -4.56
CA MET A 149 -3.00 15.34 -3.99
C MET A 149 -2.68 16.62 -4.77
N PRO A 150 -1.99 17.62 -4.17
CA PRO A 150 -1.71 18.91 -4.82
C PRO A 150 -0.92 18.85 -6.13
N TRP A 151 -0.24 17.73 -6.38
CA TRP A 151 0.56 17.49 -7.58
C TRP A 151 -0.11 16.55 -8.59
N ASP A 152 -1.32 16.06 -8.29
CA ASP A 152 -2.11 15.32 -9.26
C ASP A 152 -2.60 16.30 -10.33
N PRO A 153 -2.66 15.90 -11.62
CA PRO A 153 -3.06 16.78 -12.71
C PRO A 153 -4.48 17.37 -12.53
N ASP A 154 -5.33 16.69 -11.76
CA ASP A 154 -6.69 17.11 -11.39
C ASP A 154 -6.75 17.76 -9.98
N GLY A 155 -5.61 17.93 -9.30
CA GLY A 155 -5.50 18.36 -7.89
C GLY A 155 -5.62 19.87 -7.64
N ILE A 156 -5.90 20.66 -8.69
CA ILE A 156 -6.22 22.08 -8.60
C ILE A 156 -7.55 22.27 -9.34
N GLU A 157 -8.67 21.89 -8.72
CA GLU A 157 -9.94 22.52 -9.08
C GLU A 157 -9.87 23.96 -8.58
N ALA A 158 -9.92 24.90 -9.52
CA ALA A 158 -9.92 26.32 -9.27
C ALA A 158 -11.20 26.73 -8.55
N ASP A 159 -11.06 27.31 -7.36
CA ASP A 159 -11.89 28.42 -6.87
C ASP A 159 -11.08 29.29 -5.89
#